data_AF-A0A5N6XHD8-F1
#
_entry.id   AF-A0A5N6XHD8-F1
#
_cell.length_a   1.000
_cell.length_b   1.000
_cell.length_c   1.000
_cell.angle_alpha   90.00
_cell.angle_beta   90.00
_cell.angle_gamma   90.00
#
_symmetry.space_group_name_H-M   'P 1'
#
loop_
_entity.id
_entity.type
_entity.pdbx_description
1 polymer ?
#
loop_
_entity_poly.entity_id
_entity_poly.type
_entity_poly.pdbx_seq_one_letter_code
_entity_poly.pdbx_strand_id
1 'polypeptide(L)'
;MSFVEGHSLDKAWETYDRVTKNRVTNQLKGYIRELHEIPPSDYIGSVDFRPVTDPILDGCPNQGPFSAKEAFDNALIDAYRSKAPRCHIKSFLAGMLSQNKHQIVFTHGDLHLANIMVNNGSVTGILDWEFGGWYPEYW
;
A
#
# COMPACT_ATOMS: atom_id res chain seq x y z
N MET A 1 -1.61 -9.29 -20.25
CA MET A 1 -2.07 -7.94 -19.88
C MET A 1 -2.53 -7.22 -21.14
N SER A 2 -3.64 -6.48 -21.07
CA SER A 2 -4.09 -5.60 -22.14
C SER A 2 -3.55 -4.18 -21.92
N PHE A 3 -3.47 -3.40 -23.00
CA PHE A 3 -3.13 -1.98 -22.90
C PHE A 3 -4.21 -1.20 -22.14
N VAL A 4 -3.79 -0.29 -21.25
CA VAL A 4 -4.68 0.62 -20.53
C VAL A 4 -4.57 2.00 -21.17
N GLU A 5 -5.66 2.48 -21.76
CA GLU A 5 -5.70 3.78 -22.44
C GLU A 5 -5.65 4.93 -21.43
N GLY A 6 -4.93 6.00 -21.79
CA GLY A 6 -4.88 7.24 -21.03
C GLY A 6 -3.46 7.74 -20.78
N HIS A 7 -3.33 8.64 -19.81
CA HIS A 7 -2.07 9.15 -19.29
C HIS A 7 -1.96 8.82 -17.81
N SER A 8 -0.74 8.72 -17.30
CA SER A 8 -0.53 8.61 -15.86
C SER A 8 -0.99 9.88 -15.14
N LEU A 9 -1.55 9.74 -13.94
CA LEU A 9 -2.21 10.83 -13.23
C LEU A 9 -1.23 11.92 -12.84
N ASP A 10 0.03 11.59 -12.55
CA ASP A 10 1.11 12.56 -12.30
C ASP A 10 1.29 13.55 -13.47
N LYS A 11 1.15 13.08 -14.71
CA LYS A 11 1.26 13.91 -15.92
C LYS A 11 0.01 14.75 -16.16
N ALA A 12 -1.16 14.22 -15.79
CA ALA A 12 -2.44 14.89 -16.03
C ALA A 12 -2.85 15.85 -14.90
N TRP A 13 -2.40 15.61 -13.66
CA TRP A 13 -2.96 16.22 -12.45
C TRP A 13 -2.95 17.75 -12.49
N GLU A 14 -1.83 18.36 -12.87
CA GLU A 14 -1.71 19.83 -12.89
C GLU A 14 -2.55 20.48 -14.01
N THR A 15 -3.00 19.71 -15.00
CA THR A 15 -3.87 20.21 -16.07
C THR A 15 -5.36 20.20 -15.68
N TYR A 16 -5.71 19.53 -14.58
CA TYR A 16 -7.10 19.35 -14.16
C TYR A 16 -7.60 20.48 -13.27
N ASP A 17 -8.84 20.91 -13.52
CA ASP A 17 -9.55 21.82 -12.64
C ASP A 17 -10.01 21.11 -11.35
N ARG A 18 -10.49 21.90 -10.39
CA ARG A 18 -10.92 21.38 -9.08
C ARG A 18 -12.06 20.35 -9.21
N VAL A 19 -12.95 20.54 -10.18
CA VAL A 19 -14.09 19.62 -10.40
C VAL A 19 -13.58 18.25 -10.88
N THR A 20 -12.65 18.25 -11.82
CA THR A 20 -12.04 17.04 -12.37
C THR A 20 -11.19 16.33 -11.33
N LYS A 21 -10.37 17.07 -10.56
CA LYS A 21 -9.60 16.51 -9.43
C LYS A 21 -10.53 15.82 -8.43
N ASN A 22 -11.63 16.47 -8.03
CA ASN A 22 -12.62 15.86 -7.14
C ASN A 22 -13.25 14.59 -7.73
N ARG A 23 -13.54 14.57 -9.04
CA ARG A 23 -14.08 13.38 -9.72
C ARG A 23 -13.10 12.22 -9.69
N VAL A 24 -11.82 12.46 -9.96
CA VAL A 24 -10.76 11.43 -9.90
C VAL A 24 -10.61 10.91 -8.47
N THR A 25 -10.50 11.80 -7.48
CA THR A 25 -10.39 11.41 -6.07
C THR A 25 -11.57 10.57 -5.59
N ASN A 26 -12.79 10.89 -6.00
CA ASN A 26 -13.98 10.10 -5.65
C ASN A 26 -13.96 8.70 -6.27
N GLN A 27 -13.46 8.54 -7.50
CA GLN A 27 -13.28 7.23 -8.13
C GLN A 27 -12.25 6.40 -7.38
N LEU A 28 -11.06 6.97 -7.09
CA LEU A 28 -10.01 6.29 -6.35
C LEU A 28 -10.47 5.87 -4.95
N LYS A 29 -11.23 6.72 -4.26
CA LYS A 29 -11.87 6.37 -2.98
C LYS A 29 -12.79 5.16 -3.12
N GLY A 30 -13.58 5.10 -4.20
CA GLY A 30 -14.44 3.95 -4.51
C GLY A 30 -13.64 2.67 -4.69
N TYR A 31 -12.60 2.69 -5.52
CA TYR A 31 -11.77 1.52 -5.79
C TYR A 31 -10.96 1.04 -4.59
N ILE A 32 -10.40 1.96 -3.79
CA ILE A 32 -9.72 1.58 -2.53
C ILE A 32 -10.70 0.89 -1.58
N ARG A 33 -11.94 1.38 -1.50
CA ARG A 33 -12.98 0.73 -0.70
C ARG A 33 -13.28 -0.67 -1.22
N GLU A 34 -13.42 -0.86 -2.54
CA GLU A 34 -13.64 -2.18 -3.14
C GLU A 34 -12.49 -3.15 -2.85
N LEU A 35 -11.24 -2.68 -2.88
CA LEU A 35 -10.08 -3.49 -2.48
C LEU A 35 -10.15 -3.90 -1.01
N HIS A 36 -10.52 -2.97 -0.12
CA HIS A 36 -10.63 -3.26 1.31
C HIS A 36 -11.83 -4.15 1.65
N GLU A 37 -12.81 -4.28 0.74
CA GLU A 37 -13.95 -5.20 0.86
C GLU A 37 -13.63 -6.63 0.39
N ILE A 38 -12.47 -6.86 -0.24
CA ILE A 38 -11.98 -8.22 -0.54
C ILE A 38 -11.87 -9.00 0.78
N PRO A 39 -12.33 -10.27 0.84
CA PRO A 39 -12.30 -11.06 2.06
C PRO A 39 -10.92 -11.01 2.74
N PRO A 40 -10.89 -10.70 4.06
CA PRO A 40 -9.64 -10.58 4.78
C PRO A 40 -8.96 -11.94 4.87
N SER A 41 -7.63 -11.92 4.88
CA SER A 41 -6.81 -13.09 5.14
C SER A 41 -6.44 -13.20 6.61
N ASP A 42 -6.00 -14.38 7.04
CA ASP A 42 -5.47 -14.66 8.38
C ASP A 42 -3.97 -14.38 8.50
N TYR A 43 -3.35 -13.83 7.44
CA TYR A 43 -1.94 -13.49 7.39
C TYR A 43 -1.68 -12.09 6.81
N ILE A 44 -0.49 -11.56 7.09
CA ILE A 44 0.07 -10.34 6.52
C ILE A 44 1.19 -10.72 5.55
N GLY A 45 1.08 -10.31 4.29
CA GLY A 45 2.01 -10.69 3.23
C GLY A 45 1.36 -10.66 1.85
N SER A 46 2.14 -10.99 0.82
CA SER A 46 1.66 -11.04 -0.56
C SER A 46 0.75 -12.25 -0.81
N VAL A 47 0.16 -12.31 -2.00
CA VAL A 47 -0.81 -13.34 -2.40
C VAL A 47 -0.24 -14.75 -2.30
N ASP A 48 -1.11 -15.71 -1.98
CA ASP A 48 -0.78 -17.13 -1.80
C ASP A 48 0.21 -17.40 -0.66
N PHE A 49 0.00 -16.76 0.50
CA PHE A 49 0.85 -16.93 1.69
C PHE A 49 2.34 -16.64 1.39
N ARG A 50 2.60 -15.64 0.54
CA ARG A 50 3.96 -15.22 0.21
C ARG A 50 4.46 -14.15 1.18
N PRO A 51 5.79 -13.99 1.30
CA PRO A 51 6.38 -12.91 2.07
C PRO A 51 5.82 -11.54 1.67
N VAL A 52 5.98 -10.58 2.56
CA VAL A 52 5.75 -9.16 2.29
C VAL A 52 6.68 -8.73 1.17
N THR A 53 6.13 -8.10 0.15
CA THR A 53 6.87 -7.65 -1.04
C THR A 53 7.34 -6.20 -0.92
N ASP A 54 6.93 -5.47 0.12
CA ASP A 54 7.41 -4.11 0.38
C ASP A 54 8.94 -4.08 0.54
N PRO A 55 9.65 -3.19 -0.20
CA PRO A 55 11.10 -3.06 -0.15
C PRO A 55 11.69 -2.82 1.25
N ILE A 56 10.88 -2.38 2.22
CA ILE A 56 11.32 -2.22 3.60
C ILE A 56 11.81 -3.53 4.22
N LEU A 57 11.21 -4.67 3.87
CA LEU A 57 11.64 -5.99 4.34
C LEU A 57 12.60 -6.70 3.39
N ASP A 58 12.91 -6.11 2.22
CA ASP A 58 13.86 -6.71 1.29
C ASP A 58 15.25 -6.92 1.94
N GLY A 59 15.81 -8.10 1.73
CA GLY A 59 17.05 -8.58 2.35
C GLY A 59 16.97 -8.86 3.85
N CYS A 60 15.83 -8.63 4.52
CA CYS A 60 15.68 -8.94 5.94
C CYS A 60 15.56 -10.46 6.16
N PRO A 61 16.09 -11.01 7.29
CA PRO A 61 16.01 -12.44 7.57
C PRO A 61 14.58 -13.00 7.70
N ASN A 62 13.64 -12.15 8.11
CA ASN A 62 12.23 -12.51 8.23
C ASN A 62 11.38 -11.53 7.41
N GLN A 63 10.76 -12.04 6.35
CA GLN A 63 9.91 -11.27 5.44
C GLN A 63 8.44 -11.74 5.52
N GLY A 64 8.12 -12.66 6.41
CA GLY A 64 6.80 -13.26 6.51
C GLY A 64 6.55 -14.38 5.50
N PRO A 65 5.27 -14.72 5.21
CA PRO A 65 4.07 -14.05 5.72
C PRO A 65 3.97 -14.13 7.25
N PHE A 66 3.24 -13.21 7.85
CA PHE A 66 3.07 -13.14 9.30
C PHE A 66 1.64 -13.50 9.70
N SER A 67 1.46 -14.47 10.60
CA SER A 67 0.13 -14.84 11.12
C SER A 67 -0.40 -13.91 12.21
N ALA A 68 0.40 -12.92 12.63
CA ALA A 68 0.07 -12.00 13.72
C ALA A 68 0.65 -10.61 13.44
N LYS A 69 -0.13 -9.57 13.73
CA LYS A 69 0.28 -8.17 13.53
C LYS A 69 1.53 -7.84 14.36
N GLU A 70 1.63 -8.37 15.57
CA GLU A 70 2.77 -8.15 16.45
C GLU A 70 4.08 -8.69 15.85
N ALA A 71 4.02 -9.80 15.11
CA ALA A 71 5.19 -10.36 14.44
C ALA A 71 5.62 -9.49 13.26
N PHE A 72 4.65 -8.98 12.48
CA PHE A 72 4.89 -8.04 11.39
C PHE A 72 5.47 -6.70 11.90
N ASP A 73 4.87 -6.11 12.94
CA ASP A 73 5.33 -4.85 13.53
C ASP A 73 6.78 -4.95 14.02
N ASN A 74 7.13 -6.06 14.68
CA ASN A 74 8.50 -6.30 15.13
C ASN A 74 9.48 -6.44 13.96
N ALA A 75 9.09 -7.16 12.91
CA ALA A 75 9.92 -7.29 11.70
C ALA A 75 10.16 -5.93 11.02
N LEU A 76 9.14 -5.08 10.92
CA LEU A 76 9.28 -3.70 10.42
C LEU A 76 10.23 -2.88 11.29
N ILE A 77 10.06 -2.90 12.61
CA ILE A 77 10.91 -2.16 13.54
C ILE A 77 12.37 -2.59 13.38
N ASP A 78 12.65 -3.89 13.29
CA ASP A 78 14.01 -4.40 13.14
C ASP A 78 14.59 -4.06 11.76
N ALA A 79 13.78 -4.14 10.70
CA ALA A 79 14.18 -3.71 9.35
C ALA A 79 14.58 -2.22 9.32
N TYR A 80 13.74 -1.33 9.86
CA TYR A 80 14.05 0.10 9.95
C TYR A 80 15.29 0.39 10.79
N ARG A 81 15.49 -0.32 11.91
CA ARG A 81 16.69 -0.16 12.74
C ARG A 81 17.96 -0.57 11.99
N SER A 82 17.89 -1.62 11.17
CA SER A 82 19.02 -2.10 10.38
C SER A 82 19.37 -1.15 9.22
N LYS A 83 18.36 -0.60 8.54
CA LYS A 83 18.52 0.24 7.35
C LYS A 83 18.75 1.73 7.69
N ALA A 84 18.26 2.20 8.85
CA ALA A 84 18.36 3.59 9.27
C ALA A 84 18.64 3.71 10.79
N PRO A 85 19.91 3.64 11.22
CA PRO A 85 20.29 3.66 12.63
C PRO A 85 20.12 5.06 13.23
N ARG A 86 18.89 5.40 13.63
CA ARG A 86 18.57 6.59 14.43
C ARG A 86 18.21 6.16 15.85
N CYS A 87 18.77 6.84 16.85
CA CYS A 87 18.67 6.53 18.29
C CYS A 87 17.24 6.39 18.83
N HIS A 88 16.22 6.92 18.16
CA HIS A 88 14.82 6.91 18.61
C HIS A 88 13.83 6.26 17.63
N ILE A 89 14.30 5.68 16.51
CA ILE A 89 13.40 5.12 15.48
C ILE A 89 12.51 4.00 16.05
N LYS A 90 13.07 3.18 16.96
CA LYS A 90 12.36 2.07 17.59
C LYS A 90 11.17 2.55 18.42
N SER A 91 11.40 3.47 19.35
CA SER A 91 10.35 3.95 20.25
C SER A 91 9.26 4.72 19.51
N PHE A 92 9.66 5.47 18.47
CA PHE A 92 8.73 6.16 17.59
C PHE A 92 7.84 5.18 16.81
N LEU A 93 8.44 4.21 16.12
CA LEU A 93 7.70 3.21 15.35
C LEU A 93 6.83 2.31 16.23
N ALA A 94 7.34 1.85 17.37
CA ALA A 94 6.56 1.06 18.32
C ALA A 94 5.35 1.84 18.83
N GLY A 95 5.54 3.12 19.19
CA GLY A 95 4.44 3.99 19.57
C GLY A 95 3.40 4.11 18.45
N MET A 96 3.84 4.40 17.22
CA MET A 96 2.98 4.58 16.05
C MET A 96 2.20 3.31 15.68
N LEU A 97 2.88 2.15 15.60
CA LEU A 97 2.29 0.86 15.19
C LEU A 97 1.35 0.27 16.24
N SER A 98 1.56 0.62 17.52
CA SER A 98 0.70 0.20 18.63
C SER A 98 -0.59 1.03 18.75
N GLN A 99 -0.68 2.17 18.07
CA GLN A 99 -1.86 3.02 18.14
C GLN A 99 -2.92 2.41 17.23
N ASN A 100 -3.98 1.90 17.83
CA ASN A 100 -5.17 1.34 17.19
C ASN A 100 -5.05 -0.12 16.71
N LYS A 101 -6.17 -0.83 16.84
CA LYS A 101 -6.37 -2.10 16.16
C LYS A 101 -6.71 -1.80 14.70
N HIS A 102 -5.78 -2.07 13.81
CA HIS A 102 -5.98 -1.93 12.37
C HIS A 102 -6.51 -3.22 11.78
N GLN A 103 -7.45 -3.10 10.85
CA GLN A 103 -7.89 -4.23 10.05
C GLN A 103 -6.79 -4.61 9.05
N ILE A 104 -6.65 -5.90 8.81
CA ILE A 104 -5.83 -6.42 7.73
C ILE A 104 -6.72 -6.53 6.49
N VAL A 105 -6.38 -5.76 5.46
CA VAL A 105 -7.15 -5.62 4.22
C VAL A 105 -6.21 -5.80 3.03
N PHE A 106 -6.77 -6.04 1.84
CA PHE A 106 -5.97 -6.11 0.63
C PHE A 106 -5.60 -4.69 0.18
N THR A 107 -4.30 -4.38 0.11
CA THR A 107 -3.80 -3.07 -0.33
C THR A 107 -2.86 -3.21 -1.52
N HIS A 108 -2.67 -2.09 -2.25
CA HIS A 108 -1.81 -2.03 -3.42
C HIS A 108 -0.31 -2.07 -3.07
N GLY A 109 0.07 -1.48 -1.93
CA GLY A 109 1.46 -1.37 -1.48
C GLY A 109 2.35 -0.37 -2.24
N ASP A 110 1.85 0.24 -3.33
CA ASP A 110 2.60 1.25 -4.13
C ASP A 110 1.68 2.26 -4.83
N LEU A 111 0.64 2.72 -4.14
CA LEU A 111 -0.35 3.58 -4.77
C LEU A 111 0.15 5.03 -4.83
N HIS A 112 0.73 5.42 -5.96
CA HIS A 112 1.10 6.81 -6.25
C HIS A 112 0.63 7.26 -7.64
N LEU A 113 0.70 8.56 -7.91
CA LEU A 113 0.09 9.17 -9.11
C LEU A 113 0.60 8.58 -10.45
N ALA A 114 1.83 8.07 -10.51
CA ALA A 114 2.34 7.49 -11.76
C ALA A 114 1.75 6.10 -12.04
N ASN A 115 1.30 5.39 -11.00
CA ASN A 115 0.66 4.07 -11.08
C ASN A 115 -0.85 4.16 -11.33
N ILE A 116 -1.40 5.36 -11.54
CA ILE A 116 -2.83 5.57 -11.81
C ILE A 116 -2.99 6.10 -13.23
N MET A 117 -3.74 5.38 -14.05
CA MET A 117 -4.08 5.80 -15.42
C MET A 117 -5.40 6.56 -15.44
N VAL A 118 -5.44 7.66 -16.20
CA VAL A 118 -6.64 8.48 -16.40
C VAL A 118 -6.87 8.85 -17.86
N ASN A 119 -8.14 8.97 -18.22
CA ASN A 119 -8.60 9.53 -19.48
C ASN A 119 -9.76 10.49 -19.22
N ASN A 120 -9.61 11.77 -19.58
CA ASN A 120 -10.63 12.82 -19.41
C ASN A 120 -11.28 12.85 -18.01
N GLY A 121 -10.45 12.79 -16.95
CA GLY A 121 -10.94 12.84 -15.56
C GLY A 121 -11.59 11.55 -15.06
N SER A 122 -11.51 10.46 -15.82
CA SER A 122 -11.93 9.12 -15.41
C SER A 122 -10.71 8.24 -15.20
N VAL A 123 -10.68 7.49 -14.10
CA VAL A 123 -9.62 6.52 -13.83
C VAL A 123 -9.86 5.31 -14.70
N THR A 124 -8.86 4.95 -15.51
CA THR A 124 -8.93 3.85 -16.48
C THR A 124 -8.15 2.61 -16.02
N GLY A 125 -7.26 2.76 -15.04
CA GLY A 125 -6.57 1.62 -14.44
C GLY A 125 -5.68 2.03 -13.27
N ILE A 126 -5.40 1.04 -12.41
CA ILE A 126 -4.38 1.10 -11.37
C ILE A 126 -3.35 0.02 -11.72
N LEU A 127 -2.10 0.43 -11.84
CA LEU A 127 -0.99 -0.36 -12.36
C LEU A 127 0.02 -0.68 -11.26
N ASP A 128 0.93 -1.61 -11.56
CA ASP A 128 2.08 -1.93 -10.73
C ASP A 128 1.77 -2.56 -9.36
N TRP A 129 1.09 -3.71 -9.40
CA TRP A 129 0.66 -4.46 -8.22
C TRP A 129 1.77 -5.30 -7.56
N GLU A 130 3.05 -5.04 -7.84
CA GLU A 130 4.15 -5.87 -7.37
C GLU A 130 4.25 -5.92 -5.83
N PHE A 131 3.81 -4.86 -5.14
CA PHE A 131 3.77 -4.79 -3.68
C PHE A 131 2.39 -5.13 -3.07
N GLY A 132 1.45 -5.58 -3.89
CA GLY A 132 0.09 -5.91 -3.46
C GLY A 132 0.02 -7.11 -2.52
N GLY A 133 -0.88 -7.03 -1.54
CA GLY A 133 -1.01 -8.06 -0.49
C GLY A 133 -1.98 -7.68 0.62
N TRP A 134 -2.04 -8.53 1.65
CA TRP A 134 -2.81 -8.27 2.86
C TRP A 134 -1.93 -7.55 3.88
N TYR A 135 -2.33 -6.34 4.25
CA TYR A 135 -1.58 -5.44 5.14
C TYR A 135 -2.53 -4.63 6.03
N PRO A 136 -2.03 -3.93 7.07
CA PRO A 136 -2.85 -2.97 7.81
C PRO A 136 -3.48 -1.92 6.88
N GLU A 137 -4.71 -1.47 7.18
CA GLU A 137 -5.48 -0.51 6.34
C GLU A 137 -4.80 0.82 5.99
N TYR A 138 -3.72 1.19 6.67
CA TYR A 138 -2.91 2.39 6.41
C TYR A 138 -1.78 2.17 5.41
N TRP A 139 -1.58 0.93 4.96
CA TRP A 139 -0.50 0.50 4.08
C TRP A 139 -0.78 0.84 2.62
#